data_AF-A0A9D8PX89-F1
#
_entry.id   AF-A0A9D8PX89-F1
#
_cell.length_a   1.000
_cell.length_b   1.000
_cell.length_c   1.000
_cell.angle_alpha   90.00
_cell.angle_beta   90.00
_cell.angle_gamma   90.00
#
_symmetry.space_group_name_H-M   'P 1'
#
loop_
_entity.id
_entity.type
_entity.pdbx_description
1 polymer ?
#
loop_
_entity_poly.entity_id
_entity_poly.type
_entity_poly.pdbx_seq_one_letter_code
_entity_poly.pdbx_strand_id
1 'polypeptide(L)'
;MEINLAGVLPEALLIDLPEIDVQHEEIFRRIESLKAACFGSGPAPLEGFQSLLDYLKHHFATEEQVALEAAADFVDHAKVHRENLHALRRALGEVRHGKRDVHSFLRYAEYWFERHINEEDKPFAASVRACRLKSSTAPQLVVSLQA
;
A
#
# COMPACT_ATOMS: atom_id res chain seq x y z
N MET A 1 -6.81 19.74 -12.52
CA MET A 1 -5.69 18.83 -12.85
C MET A 1 -6.30 17.45 -12.90
N GLU A 2 -6.59 16.97 -14.10
CA GLU A 2 -7.17 15.63 -14.26
C GLU A 2 -6.06 14.60 -14.10
N ILE A 3 -6.18 13.76 -13.07
CA ILE A 3 -5.29 12.63 -12.88
C ILE A 3 -5.76 11.57 -13.88
N ASN A 4 -5.05 11.47 -15.00
CA ASN A 4 -5.26 10.45 -16.00
C ASN A 4 -4.70 9.13 -15.44
N LEU A 5 -5.55 8.37 -14.75
CA LEU A 5 -5.29 7.00 -14.32
C LEU A 5 -5.24 6.15 -15.58
N ALA A 6 -4.04 5.90 -16.10
CA ALA A 6 -3.84 4.83 -17.06
C ALA A 6 -4.00 3.52 -16.26
N GLY A 7 -5.27 3.11 -16.05
CA GLY A 7 -5.71 2.19 -15.00
C GLY A 7 -5.01 0.84 -15.02
N VAL A 8 -3.93 0.72 -14.25
CA VAL A 8 -3.30 -0.55 -13.92
C VAL A 8 -3.95 -1.15 -12.66
N LEU A 9 -4.58 -0.32 -11.82
CA LEU A 9 -5.33 -0.73 -10.65
C LEU A 9 -6.75 -1.19 -11.08
N PRO A 10 -7.14 -2.46 -10.83
CA PRO A 10 -8.51 -2.89 -11.03
C PRO A 10 -9.49 -2.07 -10.15
N GLU A 11 -10.62 -1.65 -10.71
CA GLU A 11 -11.66 -0.90 -9.97
C GLU A 11 -12.11 -1.63 -8.69
N ALA A 12 -12.13 -2.97 -8.73
CA ALA A 12 -12.48 -3.80 -7.58
C ALA A 12 -11.49 -3.67 -6.40
N LEU A 13 -10.31 -3.09 -6.60
CA LEU A 13 -9.28 -2.86 -5.59
C LEU A 13 -9.23 -1.42 -5.09
N LEU A 14 -10.10 -0.53 -5.59
CA LEU A 14 -10.25 0.80 -5.02
C LEU A 14 -10.80 0.69 -3.58
N ILE A 15 -10.28 1.53 -2.69
CA ILE A 15 -10.68 1.58 -1.28
C ILE A 15 -11.38 2.89 -0.90
N ASP A 16 -11.56 3.80 -1.87
CA ASP A 16 -12.14 5.14 -1.72
C ASP A 16 -11.34 6.04 -0.76
N LEU A 17 -10.02 5.95 -0.84
CA LEU A 17 -9.07 6.88 -0.22
C LEU A 17 -8.14 7.38 -1.33
N PRO A 18 -8.44 8.52 -1.97
CA PRO A 18 -7.80 8.90 -3.24
C PRO A 18 -6.27 8.91 -3.23
N GLU A 19 -5.65 9.35 -2.13
CA GLU A 19 -4.19 9.31 -1.98
C GLU A 19 -3.65 7.87 -1.95
N ILE A 20 -4.34 6.96 -1.26
CA ILE A 20 -3.94 5.55 -1.14
C ILE A 20 -4.20 4.80 -2.45
N ASP A 21 -5.32 5.06 -3.12
CA ASP A 21 -5.63 4.47 -4.43
C ASP A 21 -4.57 4.85 -5.49
N VAL A 22 -4.07 6.10 -5.47
CA VAL A 22 -2.96 6.53 -6.34
C VAL A 22 -1.66 5.77 -6.01
N GLN A 23 -1.38 5.51 -4.73
CA GLN A 23 -0.21 4.73 -4.33
C GLN A 23 -0.34 3.25 -4.71
N HIS A 24 -1.54 2.67 -4.60
CA HIS A 24 -1.82 1.31 -5.06
C HIS A 24 -1.55 1.17 -6.55
N GLU A 25 -2.04 2.11 -7.38
CA GLU A 25 -1.78 2.12 -8.81
C GLU A 25 -0.27 2.21 -9.12
N GLU A 26 0.46 3.07 -8.41
CA GLU A 26 1.92 3.20 -8.59
C GLU A 26 2.67 1.90 -8.23
N ILE A 27 2.21 1.16 -7.21
CA ILE A 27 2.78 -0.16 -6.84
C ILE A 27 2.53 -1.17 -7.97
N PHE A 28 1.30 -1.28 -8.47
CA PHE A 28 0.99 -2.16 -9.61
C PHE A 28 1.81 -1.77 -10.85
N ARG A 29 1.90 -0.47 -11.17
CA ARG A 29 2.70 0.03 -12.29
C ARG A 29 4.19 -0.35 -12.16
N ARG A 30 4.76 -0.29 -10.96
CA ARG A 30 6.15 -0.73 -10.69
C ARG A 30 6.32 -2.23 -10.89
N ILE A 31 5.35 -3.03 -10.44
CA ILE A 31 5.35 -4.49 -10.66
C ILE A 31 5.31 -4.80 -12.15
N GLU A 32 4.41 -4.18 -12.92
CA GLU A 32 4.32 -4.37 -14.37
C GLU A 32 5.60 -3.93 -15.09
N SER A 33 6.17 -2.79 -14.69
CA SER A 33 7.45 -2.31 -15.24
C SER A 33 8.59 -3.31 -14.99
N LEU A 34 8.62 -3.93 -13.80
CA LEU A 34 9.60 -4.97 -13.46
C LEU A 34 9.37 -6.26 -14.24
N LYS A 35 8.12 -6.71 -14.40
CA LYS A 35 7.79 -7.85 -15.27
C LYS A 35 8.29 -7.60 -16.70
N ALA A 36 8.02 -6.41 -17.23
CA ALA A 36 8.47 -5.99 -18.55
C ALA A 36 10.01 -6.02 -18.68
N ALA A 37 10.71 -5.43 -17.70
CA ALA A 37 12.16 -5.36 -17.68
C ALA A 37 12.85 -6.72 -17.46
N CYS A 38 12.14 -7.71 -16.92
CA CYS A 38 12.63 -9.08 -16.76
C CYS A 38 12.44 -9.95 -18.02
N PHE A 39 11.83 -9.46 -19.11
CA PHE A 39 11.77 -10.22 -20.35
C PHE A 39 13.13 -10.23 -21.07
N GLY A 40 13.62 -11.42 -21.39
CA GLY A 40 14.87 -11.64 -22.12
C GLY A 40 15.95 -12.31 -21.27
N SER A 41 17.18 -12.35 -21.80
CA SER A 41 18.33 -13.02 -21.16
C SER A 41 19.21 -12.08 -20.34
N GLY A 42 18.74 -10.87 -20.06
CA GLY A 42 19.47 -9.87 -19.26
C GLY A 42 19.43 -10.18 -17.76
N PRO A 43 20.33 -9.60 -16.96
CA PRO A 43 20.28 -9.72 -15.51
C PRO A 43 19.02 -9.06 -14.95
N ALA A 44 18.51 -9.57 -13.83
CA ALA A 44 17.36 -8.98 -13.15
C ALA A 44 17.64 -7.52 -12.72
N PRO A 45 16.71 -6.58 -12.91
CA PRO A 45 16.87 -5.16 -12.56
C PRO A 45 16.76 -4.93 -11.04
N LEU A 46 17.76 -5.37 -10.26
CA LEU A 46 17.76 -5.36 -8.79
C LEU A 46 17.43 -4.01 -8.16
N GLU A 47 17.85 -2.90 -8.76
CA GLU A 47 17.54 -1.54 -8.29
C GLU A 47 16.03 -1.26 -8.35
N GLY A 48 15.35 -1.73 -9.40
CA GLY A 48 13.90 -1.58 -9.51
C GLY A 48 13.15 -2.37 -8.44
N PHE A 49 13.64 -3.57 -8.09
CA PHE A 49 13.07 -4.35 -6.98
C PHE A 49 13.26 -3.66 -5.63
N GLN A 50 14.43 -3.08 -5.38
CA GLN A 50 14.67 -2.31 -4.17
C GLN A 50 13.75 -1.08 -4.12
N SER A 51 13.62 -0.37 -5.24
CA SER A 51 12.72 0.78 -5.36
C SER A 51 11.25 0.42 -5.11
N LEU A 52 10.80 -0.78 -5.50
CA LEU A 52 9.46 -1.29 -5.15
C LEU A 52 9.30 -1.47 -3.63
N LEU A 53 10.28 -2.07 -2.95
CA LEU A 53 10.22 -2.26 -1.49
C LEU A 53 10.27 -0.94 -0.72
N ASP A 54 11.04 0.03 -1.22
CA ASP A 54 11.10 1.36 -0.62
C ASP A 54 9.78 2.12 -0.82
N TYR A 55 9.14 1.97 -1.98
CA TYR A 55 7.82 2.56 -2.23
C TYR A 55 6.72 1.90 -1.38
N LEU A 56 6.75 0.58 -1.18
CA LEU A 56 5.84 -0.10 -0.24
C LEU A 56 6.01 0.43 1.19
N LYS A 57 7.25 0.66 1.63
CA LYS A 57 7.50 1.26 2.94
C LYS A 57 6.94 2.68 3.04
N HIS A 58 7.05 3.47 1.98
CA HIS A 58 6.46 4.81 1.93
C HIS A 58 4.94 4.76 2.00
N HIS A 59 4.31 3.88 1.20
CA HIS A 59 2.87 3.67 1.20
C HIS A 59 2.33 3.29 2.59
N PHE A 60 2.97 2.33 3.26
CA PHE A 60 2.62 1.94 4.64
C PHE A 60 2.69 3.11 5.64
N ALA A 61 3.69 3.99 5.50
CA ALA A 61 3.79 5.18 6.33
C ALA A 61 2.68 6.20 6.05
N THR A 62 2.23 6.30 4.80
CA THR A 62 1.07 7.13 4.44
C THR A 62 -0.21 6.59 5.08
N GLU A 63 -0.44 5.28 5.04
CA GLU A 63 -1.62 4.69 5.70
C GLU A 63 -1.63 4.92 7.22
N GLU A 64 -0.47 4.75 7.87
CA GLU A 64 -0.32 5.03 9.31
C GLU A 64 -0.64 6.50 9.62
N GLN A 65 -0.17 7.43 8.78
CA GLN A 65 -0.48 8.85 8.92
C GLN A 65 -1.97 9.14 8.74
N VAL A 66 -2.61 8.54 7.71
CA VAL A 66 -4.05 8.66 7.47
C VAL A 66 -4.86 8.11 8.65
N ALA A 67 -4.43 7.01 9.25
CA ALA A 67 -5.05 6.43 10.43
C ALA A 67 -4.95 7.37 11.63
N LEU A 68 -3.76 7.92 11.87
CA LEU A 68 -3.49 8.87 12.96
C LEU A 68 -4.37 10.12 12.84
N GLU A 69 -4.45 10.72 11.65
CA GLU A 69 -5.29 11.90 11.39
C GLU A 69 -6.78 11.62 11.58
N ALA A 70 -7.22 10.40 11.25
CA ALA A 70 -8.59 9.98 11.45
C ALA A 70 -8.89 9.52 12.89
N ALA A 71 -7.89 9.38 13.75
CA ALA A 71 -7.99 8.68 15.03
C ALA A 71 -8.58 7.25 14.89
N ALA A 72 -8.18 6.55 13.83
CA ALA A 72 -8.52 5.15 13.61
C ALA A 72 -7.47 4.22 14.26
N ASP A 73 -7.91 3.09 14.81
CA ASP A 73 -6.98 2.05 15.27
C ASP A 73 -6.23 1.44 14.08
N PHE A 74 -4.93 1.26 14.24
CA PHE A 74 -4.00 0.82 13.20
C PHE A 74 -2.95 -0.18 13.72
N VAL A 75 -3.05 -0.63 14.98
CA VAL A 75 -1.98 -1.43 15.62
C VAL A 75 -1.77 -2.77 14.91
N ASP A 76 -2.87 -3.47 14.62
CA ASP A 76 -2.81 -4.77 13.95
C ASP A 76 -2.39 -4.64 12.49
N HIS A 77 -2.89 -3.62 11.78
CA HIS A 77 -2.50 -3.35 10.39
C HIS A 77 -0.99 -3.02 10.30
N ALA A 78 -0.47 -2.16 11.18
CA ALA A 78 0.96 -1.86 11.23
C ALA A 78 1.82 -3.10 11.52
N LYS A 79 1.30 -4.09 12.26
CA LYS A 79 1.98 -5.38 12.46
C LYS A 79 2.03 -6.17 11.15
N VAL A 80 0.92 -6.26 10.43
CA VAL A 80 0.86 -6.91 9.12
C VAL A 80 1.85 -6.28 8.13
N HIS A 81 1.96 -4.95 8.08
CA HIS A 81 2.96 -4.24 7.27
C HIS A 81 4.40 -4.68 7.58
N ARG A 82 4.77 -4.72 8.87
CA ARG A 82 6.12 -5.12 9.29
C ARG A 82 6.44 -6.56 8.88
N GLU A 83 5.50 -7.47 9.07
CA GLU A 83 5.63 -8.89 8.72
C GLU A 83 5.75 -9.08 7.21
N ASN A 84 4.90 -8.39 6.44
CA ASN A 84 4.89 -8.42 4.98
C ASN A 84 6.18 -7.87 4.38
N LEU A 85 6.62 -6.70 4.83
CA LEU A 85 7.85 -6.08 4.33
C LEU A 85 9.08 -6.95 4.63
N HIS A 86 9.10 -7.60 5.79
CA HIS A 86 10.14 -8.56 6.13
C HIS A 86 10.09 -9.80 5.22
N ALA A 87 8.91 -10.35 4.95
CA ALA A 87 8.74 -11.48 4.03
C ALA A 87 9.20 -11.15 2.60
N LEU A 88 8.82 -9.97 2.07
CA LEU A 88 9.23 -9.50 0.75
C LEU A 88 10.75 -9.28 0.65
N ARG A 89 11.38 -8.69 1.68
CA ARG A 89 12.84 -8.53 1.73
C ARG A 89 13.58 -9.87 1.70
N ARG A 90 13.12 -10.85 2.48
CA ARG A 90 13.69 -12.21 2.46
C ARG A 90 13.55 -12.85 1.08
N ALA A 91 12.36 -12.76 0.48
CA ALA A 91 12.09 -13.30 -0.85
C ALA A 91 12.97 -12.65 -1.93
N LEU A 92 13.18 -11.34 -1.88
CA LEU A 92 14.13 -10.66 -2.78
C LEU A 92 15.58 -11.09 -2.52
N GLY A 93 15.94 -11.32 -1.25
CA GLY A 93 17.22 -11.91 -0.87
C GLY A 93 17.43 -13.28 -1.53
N GLU A 94 16.43 -14.15 -1.56
CA GLU A 94 16.51 -15.44 -2.25
C GLU A 94 16.74 -15.30 -3.76
N VAL A 95 16.10 -14.32 -4.41
CA VAL A 95 16.33 -14.01 -5.83
C VAL A 95 17.78 -13.61 -6.06
N ARG A 96 18.33 -12.72 -5.21
CA ARG A 96 19.73 -12.27 -5.31
C ARG A 96 20.76 -13.40 -5.18
N HIS A 97 20.42 -14.46 -4.46
CA HIS A 97 21.30 -15.63 -4.27
C HIS A 97 20.97 -16.79 -5.21
N GLY A 98 20.09 -16.59 -6.21
CA GLY A 98 19.70 -17.63 -7.16
C GLY A 98 18.88 -18.77 -6.56
N LYS A 99 18.33 -18.59 -5.35
CA LYS A 99 17.49 -19.59 -4.67
C LYS A 99 16.01 -19.51 -5.07
N ARG A 100 15.61 -18.40 -5.67
CA ARG A 100 14.25 -18.13 -6.16
C ARG A 100 14.32 -17.47 -7.53
N ASP A 101 13.45 -17.90 -8.43
CA ASP A 101 13.27 -17.27 -9.73
C ASP A 101 12.60 -15.88 -9.61
N VAL A 102 13.05 -14.93 -10.44
CA VAL A 102 12.58 -13.54 -10.42
C VAL A 102 11.10 -13.41 -10.79
N HIS A 103 10.62 -14.20 -11.75
CA HIS A 103 9.22 -14.17 -12.16
C HIS A 103 8.31 -14.72 -11.05
N SER A 104 8.79 -15.72 -10.32
CA SER A 104 8.10 -16.28 -9.15
C SER A 104 8.01 -15.27 -8.01
N PHE A 105 9.04 -14.46 -7.79
CA PHE A 105 8.97 -13.34 -6.85
C PHE A 105 7.95 -12.29 -7.29
N LEU A 106 7.93 -11.89 -8.57
CA LEU A 106 6.99 -10.88 -9.08
C LEU A 106 5.53 -11.34 -8.97
N ARG A 107 5.23 -12.60 -9.34
CA ARG A 107 3.90 -13.19 -9.14
C ARG A 107 3.50 -13.21 -7.67
N TYR A 108 4.44 -13.56 -6.79
CA TYR A 108 4.19 -13.54 -5.35
C TYR A 108 3.88 -12.12 -4.84
N ALA A 109 4.67 -11.13 -5.25
CA ALA A 109 4.48 -9.74 -4.82
C ALA A 109 3.14 -9.16 -5.30
N GLU A 110 2.74 -9.42 -6.55
CA GLU A 110 1.45 -9.00 -7.09
C GLU A 110 0.28 -9.62 -6.34
N TYR A 111 0.26 -10.96 -6.22
CA TYR A 111 -0.79 -11.67 -5.50
C TYR A 111 -0.88 -11.25 -4.04
N TRP A 112 0.28 -11.10 -3.38
CA TRP A 112 0.34 -10.64 -2.01
C TRP A 112 -0.27 -9.24 -1.86
N PHE A 113 0.01 -8.32 -2.79
CA PHE A 113 -0.48 -6.95 -2.71
C PHE A 113 -1.98 -6.86 -2.97
N GLU A 114 -2.50 -7.59 -3.97
CA GLU A 114 -3.94 -7.73 -4.18
C GLU A 114 -4.66 -8.27 -2.92
N ARG A 115 -4.09 -9.28 -2.27
CA ARG A 115 -4.64 -9.85 -1.04
C ARG A 115 -4.60 -8.83 0.10
N HIS A 116 -3.49 -8.10 0.26
CA HIS A 116 -3.33 -7.06 1.27
C HIS A 116 -4.43 -6.00 1.16
N ILE A 117 -4.67 -5.49 -0.05
CA ILE A 117 -5.73 -4.52 -0.32
C ILE A 117 -7.09 -5.04 0.12
N ASN A 118 -7.41 -6.29 -0.24
CA ASN A 118 -8.71 -6.87 0.05
C ASN A 118 -8.92 -7.18 1.54
N GLU A 119 -7.90 -7.70 2.22
CA GLU A 119 -8.02 -8.23 3.58
C GLU A 119 -7.70 -7.19 4.65
N GLU A 120 -6.88 -6.18 4.34
CA GLU A 120 -6.39 -5.19 5.31
C GLU A 120 -6.84 -3.77 4.95
N ASP A 121 -6.56 -3.32 3.72
CA ASP A 121 -6.73 -1.89 3.35
C ASP A 121 -8.21 -1.51 3.23
N LYS A 122 -9.06 -2.41 2.71
CA LYS A 122 -10.51 -2.19 2.66
C LYS A 122 -11.15 -2.05 4.05
N PRO A 123 -10.90 -2.97 5.02
CA PRO A 123 -11.32 -2.76 6.41
C PRO A 123 -10.76 -1.49 7.04
N PHE A 124 -9.48 -1.19 6.79
CA PHE A 124 -8.85 0.05 7.24
C PHE A 124 -9.57 1.30 6.73
N ALA A 125 -9.84 1.37 5.42
CA ALA A 125 -10.55 2.50 4.82
C ALA A 125 -11.97 2.66 5.40
N ALA A 126 -12.67 1.56 5.68
CA ALA A 126 -13.95 1.59 6.36
C ALA A 126 -13.85 2.17 7.79
N SER A 127 -12.81 1.79 8.55
CA SER A 127 -12.51 2.33 9.88
C SER A 127 -12.24 3.84 9.84
N VAL A 128 -11.39 4.29 8.91
CA VAL A 128 -11.07 5.72 8.69
C VAL A 128 -12.33 6.53 8.41
N ARG A 129 -13.18 6.07 7.49
CA ARG A 129 -14.46 6.73 7.19
C ARG A 129 -15.37 6.81 8.42
N ALA A 130 -15.48 5.73 9.19
CA ALA A 130 -16.28 5.70 10.40
C ALA A 130 -15.78 6.70 11.45
N CYS A 131 -14.47 6.82 11.65
CA CYS A 131 -13.91 7.78 12.60
C CYS A 131 -14.11 9.23 12.14
N ARG A 132 -13.89 9.52 10.85
CA ARG A 132 -14.14 10.85 10.27
C ARG A 132 -15.60 11.30 10.45
N LEU A 133 -16.57 10.39 10.25
CA LEU A 133 -17.99 10.68 10.49
C LEU A 133 -18.32 10.96 11.96
N LYS A 134 -17.72 10.22 12.90
CA LYS A 134 -17.87 10.48 14.35
C LYS A 134 -17.32 11.84 14.74
N SER A 135 -16.15 12.22 14.24
CA SER A 135 -15.55 13.54 14.50
C SER A 135 -16.38 14.68 13.92
N SER A 136 -17.07 14.45 12.81
CA SER A 136 -17.97 15.42 12.15
C SER A 136 -19.29 15.64 12.90
N THR A 137 -19.69 14.68 13.74
CA THR A 137 -21.00 14.67 14.43
C THR A 137 -20.91 15.02 15.92
N ALA A 138 -19.70 15.20 16.46
CA ALA A 138 -19.50 15.65 17.83
C ALA A 138 -19.94 17.12 17.98
N PRO A 139 -20.87 17.46 18.90
CA PRO A 139 -21.28 18.84 19.12
C PRO A 139 -20.08 19.64 19.66
N GLN A 140 -19.75 20.76 18.99
CA GLN A 140 -18.85 21.77 19.54
C GLN A 140 -19.45 22.27 20.85
N LEU A 141 -18.88 21.85 21.98
CA LEU A 141 -19.10 22.53 23.26
C LEU A 141 -18.51 23.94 23.13
N VAL A 142 -19.35 24.88 22.67
CA VAL A 142 -19.10 26.31 22.80
C VAL A 142 -19.04 26.63 24.28
N VAL A 143 -17.83 26.75 24.82
CA VAL A 143 -17.59 27.34 26.13
C VAL A 143 -17.78 28.85 25.98
N SER A 144 -19.00 29.30 26.19
CA SER A 144 -19.32 30.71 26.40
C SER A 144 -18.70 31.14 27.74
N LEU A 145 -17.50 31.74 27.71
CA LEU A 145 -17.02 32.54 28.82
C LEU A 145 -17.80 33.86 28.83
N GLN A 146 -18.74 33.98 29.77
CA GLN A 146 -19.19 35.27 30.28
C GLN A 146 -18.32 35.63 31.49
N ALA A 147 -17.58 36.74 31.37
CA ALA A 147 -17.18 37.60 32.48
C ALA A 147 -16.93 39.02 31.92
#